data_AF-A0A2E6YEW2-F1
#
_entry.id   AF-A0A2E6YEW2-F1
#
_cell.length_a   1.000
_cell.length_b   1.000
_cell.length_c   1.000
_cell.angle_alpha   90.00
_cell.angle_beta   90.00
_cell.angle_gamma   90.00
#
_symmetry.space_group_name_H-M   'P 1'
#
loop_
_entity.id
_entity.type
_entity.pdbx_description
1 polymer ?
#
loop_
_entity_poly.entity_id
_entity_poly.type
_entity_poly.pdbx_seq_one_letter_code
_entity_poly.pdbx_strand_id
1 'polypeptide(L)'
;MRKNKKELAASEQECLFVGDSLKQARKSKNMAIEDVAEQLYINPSIISNMEEENFDQIGAEVFIKGHLKNYAKFLDLPFEKILAALSEDSYIKSQEIFTPKITDHLVALKIIAYASVLLFLATLVGMYVSHN
;
A
#
# COMPACT_ATOMS: atom_id res chain seq x y z
N MET A 1 49.53 -10.64 16.53
CA MET A 1 48.99 -9.40 15.90
C MET A 1 47.46 -9.50 15.89
N ARG A 2 46.80 -9.04 16.97
CA ARG A 2 45.32 -9.02 17.11
C ARG A 2 44.84 -7.58 16.91
N LYS A 3 44.60 -7.19 15.67
CA LYS A 3 43.96 -5.94 15.22
C LYS A 3 43.26 -6.33 13.91
N ASN A 4 41.98 -6.16 13.62
CA ASN A 4 40.83 -5.50 14.24
C ASN A 4 39.61 -6.38 13.87
N LYS A 5 39.01 -7.10 14.82
CA LYS A 5 37.64 -7.65 14.67
C LYS A 5 36.59 -6.65 15.19
N LYS A 6 37.02 -5.43 15.51
CA LYS A 6 36.24 -4.40 16.20
C LYS A 6 35.74 -3.28 15.28
N GLU A 7 36.06 -3.33 13.98
CA GLU A 7 35.46 -2.44 12.95
C GLU A 7 34.22 -3.06 12.28
N LEU A 8 33.88 -4.30 12.62
CA LEU A 8 32.61 -4.93 12.21
C LEU A 8 31.58 -4.87 13.35
N ALA A 9 31.48 -3.69 13.99
CA ALA A 9 30.59 -3.40 15.12
C ALA A 9 29.95 -2.00 14.98
N ALA A 10 29.69 -1.57 13.75
CA ALA A 10 29.07 -0.28 13.43
C ALA A 10 27.86 -0.42 12.48
N SER A 11 27.16 -1.56 12.52
CA SER A 11 25.92 -1.77 11.76
C SER A 11 24.78 -2.35 12.60
N GLU A 12 24.90 -2.28 13.93
CA GLU A 12 23.80 -2.56 14.88
C GLU A 12 23.15 -1.25 15.32
N GLN A 13 23.03 -0.28 14.42
CA GLN A 13 22.10 0.82 14.62
C GLN A 13 20.73 0.30 14.24
N GLU A 14 20.06 -0.20 15.27
CA GLU A 14 18.62 -0.27 15.41
C GLU A 14 18.05 1.13 15.06
N CYS A 15 17.83 1.35 13.77
CA CYS A 15 17.26 2.59 13.26
C CYS A 15 15.79 2.53 13.61
N LEU A 16 15.42 3.25 14.67
CA LEU A 16 14.07 3.28 15.23
C LEU A 16 13.01 3.72 14.21
N PHE A 17 13.42 4.39 13.12
CA PHE A 17 12.54 5.00 12.12
C PHE A 17 12.74 4.40 10.71
N VAL A 18 11.64 4.29 9.97
CA VAL A 18 11.58 3.75 8.60
C VAL A 18 12.34 4.67 7.65
N GLY A 19 12.12 5.98 7.72
CA GLY A 19 12.74 6.96 6.84
C GLY A 19 14.26 6.97 6.94
N ASP A 20 14.79 6.94 8.16
CA ASP A 20 16.24 6.86 8.40
C ASP A 20 16.84 5.56 7.85
N SER A 21 16.15 4.44 7.99
CA SER A 21 16.58 3.14 7.45
C SER A 21 16.71 3.19 5.92
N LEU A 22 15.72 3.77 5.24
CA LEU A 22 15.73 3.95 3.78
C LEU A 22 16.88 4.86 3.35
N LYS A 23 17.03 6.00 4.03
CA LYS A 23 18.07 6.99 3.75
C LYS A 23 19.48 6.43 3.91
N GLN A 24 19.72 5.68 4.98
CA GLN A 24 21.00 5.03 5.20
C GLN A 24 21.31 3.98 4.14
N ALA A 25 20.32 3.16 3.76
CA ALA A 25 20.50 2.16 2.71
C ALA A 25 20.74 2.78 1.33
N ARG A 26 20.09 3.91 0.99
CA ARG A 26 20.43 4.65 -0.24
C ARG A 26 21.85 5.20 -0.20
N LYS A 27 22.23 5.84 0.91
CA LYS A 27 23.57 6.43 1.08
C LYS A 27 24.67 5.38 1.07
N SER A 28 24.45 4.19 1.63
CA SER A 28 25.43 3.10 1.61
C SER A 28 25.69 2.58 0.19
N LYS A 29 24.72 2.75 -0.71
CA LYS A 29 24.85 2.48 -2.15
C LYS A 29 25.40 3.67 -2.95
N ASN A 30 25.76 4.78 -2.30
CA ASN A 30 26.27 6.02 -2.92
C ASN A 30 25.34 6.64 -4.00
N MET A 31 24.03 6.56 -3.80
CA MET A 31 23.06 7.06 -4.77
C MET A 31 22.47 8.41 -4.35
N ALA A 32 22.29 9.33 -5.29
CA ALA A 32 21.53 10.56 -5.06
C ALA A 32 20.02 10.28 -5.04
N ILE A 33 19.23 11.22 -4.52
CA ILE A 33 17.77 11.08 -4.50
C ILE A 33 17.24 11.03 -5.95
N GLU A 34 17.81 11.84 -6.81
CA GLU A 34 17.48 11.99 -8.22
C GLU A 34 17.72 10.68 -8.98
N ASP A 35 18.86 10.02 -8.76
CA ASP A 35 19.20 8.75 -9.41
C ASP A 35 18.20 7.63 -9.09
N VAL A 36 17.78 7.57 -7.82
CA VAL A 36 16.79 6.59 -7.36
C VAL A 36 15.43 6.92 -7.94
N ALA A 37 15.03 8.19 -7.91
CA ALA A 37 13.75 8.64 -8.42
C ALA A 37 13.60 8.37 -9.92
N GLU A 38 14.68 8.56 -10.69
CA GLU A 38 14.74 8.21 -12.11
C GLU A 38 14.56 6.71 -12.33
N GLN A 39 15.29 5.87 -11.60
CA GLN A 39 15.20 4.41 -11.72
C GLN A 39 13.85 3.84 -11.29
N LEU A 40 13.18 4.49 -10.35
CA LEU A 40 11.84 4.12 -9.88
C LEU A 40 10.72 4.79 -10.66
N TYR A 41 11.04 5.67 -11.63
CA TYR A 41 10.09 6.44 -12.42
C TYR A 41 9.10 7.24 -11.56
N ILE A 42 9.60 7.91 -10.51
CA ILE A 42 8.79 8.75 -9.62
C ILE A 42 9.43 10.13 -9.42
N ASN A 43 8.66 11.06 -8.85
CA ASN A 43 9.21 12.38 -8.50
C ASN A 43 10.23 12.25 -7.35
N PRO A 44 11.40 12.93 -7.42
CA PRO A 44 12.36 13.01 -6.32
C PRO A 44 11.75 13.36 -4.96
N SER A 45 10.70 14.19 -4.94
CA SER A 45 9.99 14.56 -3.71
C SER A 45 9.38 13.35 -2.99
N ILE A 46 8.98 12.31 -3.72
CA ILE A 46 8.42 11.09 -3.11
C ILE A 46 9.50 10.33 -2.35
N ILE A 47 10.74 10.29 -2.87
CA ILE A 47 11.88 9.69 -2.18
C ILE A 47 12.21 10.49 -0.92
N SER A 48 12.34 11.82 -1.01
CA SER A 48 12.62 12.65 0.16
C SER A 48 11.51 12.54 1.21
N ASN A 49 10.24 12.54 0.79
CA ASN A 49 9.11 12.37 1.71
C ASN A 49 9.09 11.00 2.40
N MET A 50 9.51 9.93 1.73
CA MET A 50 9.67 8.62 2.38
C MET A 50 10.84 8.60 3.39
N GLU A 51 11.96 9.24 3.06
CA GLU A 51 13.13 9.33 3.95
C GLU A 51 12.91 10.26 5.16
N GLU A 52 12.04 11.25 5.03
CA GLU A 52 11.67 12.20 6.07
C GLU A 52 10.38 11.83 6.79
N GLU A 53 9.75 10.70 6.42
CA GLU A 53 8.45 10.22 6.94
C GLU A 53 7.29 11.22 6.77
N ASN A 54 7.42 12.14 5.81
CA ASN A 54 6.40 13.10 5.39
C ASN A 54 5.37 12.42 4.47
N PHE A 55 4.80 11.30 4.89
CA PHE A 55 3.91 10.46 4.09
C PHE A 55 2.63 11.19 3.65
N ASP A 56 2.16 12.20 4.41
CA ASP A 56 0.99 13.01 4.07
C ASP A 56 1.18 13.76 2.73
N GLN A 57 2.43 14.05 2.37
CA GLN A 57 2.78 14.72 1.11
C GLN A 57 2.83 13.77 -0.09
N ILE A 58 2.82 12.45 0.14
CA ILE A 58 2.80 11.43 -0.91
C ILE A 58 1.36 11.17 -1.36
N GLY A 59 0.43 11.06 -0.40
CA GLY A 59 -0.99 10.87 -0.67
C GLY A 59 -1.59 9.68 0.08
N ALA A 60 -2.58 9.02 -0.54
CA ALA A 60 -3.31 7.93 0.12
C ALA A 60 -2.41 6.74 0.49
N GLU A 61 -2.78 6.01 1.54
CA GLU A 61 -2.03 4.90 2.13
C GLU A 61 -1.59 3.84 1.11
N VAL A 62 -2.44 3.52 0.13
CA VAL A 62 -2.12 2.57 -0.95
C VAL A 62 -0.91 3.00 -1.76
N PHE A 63 -0.77 4.30 -2.03
CA PHE A 63 0.38 4.86 -2.74
C PHE A 63 1.62 4.82 -1.86
N ILE A 64 1.51 5.21 -0.59
CA ILE A 64 2.63 5.15 0.37
C ILE A 64 3.18 3.73 0.47
N LYS A 65 2.31 2.73 0.69
CA LYS A 65 2.71 1.31 0.73
C LYS A 65 3.35 0.85 -0.58
N GLY A 66 2.81 1.26 -1.71
CA GLY A 66 3.35 0.94 -3.03
C GLY A 66 4.76 1.52 -3.24
N HIS A 67 4.96 2.80 -2.92
CA HIS A 67 6.24 3.47 -3.02
C HIS A 67 7.28 2.88 -2.05
N LEU A 68 6.90 2.66 -0.79
CA LEU A 68 7.77 2.01 0.19
C LEU A 68 8.18 0.61 -0.24
N LYS A 69 7.26 -0.18 -0.79
CA LYS A 69 7.57 -1.52 -1.31
C LYS A 69 8.57 -1.48 -2.45
N ASN A 70 8.36 -0.62 -3.44
CA ASN A 70 9.25 -0.49 -4.58
C ASN A 70 10.63 0.01 -4.16
N TYR A 71 10.68 0.99 -3.26
CA TYR A 71 11.93 1.57 -2.80
C TYR A 71 12.71 0.59 -1.91
N ALA A 72 12.05 -0.10 -0.98
CA ALA A 72 12.66 -1.15 -0.17
C ALA A 72 13.25 -2.26 -1.05
N LYS A 73 12.49 -2.73 -2.05
CA LYS A 73 12.97 -3.74 -3.00
C LYS A 73 14.21 -3.26 -3.76
N PHE A 74 14.20 -2.01 -4.20
CA PHE A 74 15.33 -1.40 -4.91
C PHE A 74 16.59 -1.30 -4.04
N LEU A 75 16.42 -1.05 -2.74
CA LEU A 75 17.50 -0.98 -1.76
C LEU A 75 17.89 -2.35 -1.17
N ASP A 76 17.28 -3.45 -1.61
CA ASP A 76 17.44 -4.80 -1.07
C ASP A 76 17.08 -4.90 0.44
N LEU A 77 16.11 -4.12 0.88
CA LEU A 77 15.60 -4.11 2.24
C LEU A 77 14.38 -5.03 2.41
N PRO A 78 14.24 -5.72 3.55
CA PRO A 78 13.09 -6.56 3.83
C PRO A 78 11.83 -5.71 4.09
N PHE A 79 10.94 -5.65 3.09
CA PHE A 79 9.71 -4.85 3.14
C PHE A 79 8.81 -5.20 4.34
N GLU A 80 8.73 -6.47 4.75
CA GLU A 80 7.93 -6.88 5.91
C GLU A 80 8.38 -6.19 7.21
N LYS A 81 9.69 -5.98 7.38
CA LYS A 81 10.22 -5.27 8.55
C LYS A 81 9.90 -3.77 8.52
N ILE A 82 9.98 -3.17 7.33
CA ILE A 82 9.61 -1.76 7.11
C ILE A 82 8.13 -1.54 7.43
N LEU A 83 7.27 -2.46 6.98
CA LEU A 83 5.83 -2.37 7.24
C LEU A 83 5.49 -2.58 8.72
N ALA A 84 6.19 -3.50 9.40
CA ALA A 84 6.02 -3.71 10.83
C ALA A 84 6.35 -2.45 11.63
N ALA A 85 7.51 -1.82 11.35
CA ALA A 85 7.92 -0.57 11.98
C ALA A 85 6.90 0.56 11.75
N LEU A 86 6.39 0.72 10.52
CA LEU A 86 5.37 1.74 10.21
C LEU A 86 4.03 1.50 10.93
N SER A 87 3.71 0.26 11.27
CA SER A 87 2.46 -0.11 11.97
C SER A 87 2.53 0.16 13.47
N GLU A 88 3.72 0.08 14.07
CA GLU A 88 3.95 0.42 15.48
C GLU A 88 3.85 1.94 15.71
N ASP A 89 4.33 2.75 14.76
CA ASP A 89 4.25 4.22 14.82
C ASP A 89 2.90 4.81 14.41
N SER A 90 1.88 3.97 14.16
CA SER A 90 0.47 4.38 14.05
C SER A 90 0.13 5.40 12.95
N TYR A 91 0.85 5.41 11.82
CA TYR A 91 0.49 6.22 10.63
C TYR A 91 -0.58 5.56 9.74
N ILE A 92 -0.57 4.23 9.65
CA ILE A 92 -1.40 3.42 8.71
C ILE A 92 -2.86 3.27 9.17
N LYS A 93 -3.21 3.72 10.38
CA LYS A 93 -4.53 3.44 11.00
C LYS A 93 -5.59 4.51 10.73
N SER A 94 -5.22 5.67 10.18
CA SER A 94 -6.08 6.87 10.07
C SER A 94 -6.56 7.21 8.66
N GLN A 95 -6.10 6.52 7.62
CA GLN A 95 -6.63 6.65 6.26
C GLN A 95 -7.70 5.59 6.05
N GLU A 96 -8.96 5.93 6.31
CA GLU A 96 -10.07 5.05 5.94
C GLU A 96 -9.95 4.67 4.46
N ILE A 97 -9.96 3.37 4.22
CA ILE A 97 -9.86 2.74 2.91
C ILE A 97 -10.89 3.41 2.00
N PHE A 98 -10.43 4.26 1.06
CA PHE A 98 -11.21 4.58 -0.12
C PHE A 98 -11.31 3.30 -0.93
N THR A 99 -12.26 2.44 -0.57
CA THR A 99 -12.69 1.38 -1.44
C THR A 99 -13.23 2.10 -2.68
N PRO A 100 -12.63 1.92 -3.88
CA PRO A 100 -13.35 2.31 -5.07
C PRO A 100 -14.71 1.62 -4.98
N LYS A 101 -15.78 2.40 -5.11
CA LYS A 101 -17.17 1.95 -5.07
C LYS A 101 -17.47 1.03 -6.26
N ILE A 102 -16.83 -0.13 -6.32
CA ILE A 102 -17.09 -1.17 -7.31
C ILE A 102 -18.18 -2.08 -6.71
N THR A 103 -19.34 -1.51 -6.47
CA THR A 103 -20.53 -2.26 -6.04
C THR A 103 -21.82 -1.73 -6.66
N ASP A 104 -21.81 -0.53 -7.24
CA ASP A 104 -23.03 0.08 -7.80
C ASP A 104 -23.57 -0.68 -9.03
N HIS A 105 -22.69 -1.20 -9.90
CA HIS A 105 -23.13 -1.87 -11.13
C HIS A 105 -23.68 -3.29 -10.90
N LEU A 106 -23.23 -3.98 -9.84
CA LEU A 106 -23.66 -5.35 -9.51
C LEU A 106 -25.00 -5.36 -8.74
N VAL A 107 -25.28 -4.31 -7.96
CA VAL A 107 -26.54 -4.16 -7.22
C VAL A 107 -27.71 -3.94 -8.16
N ALA A 108 -27.57 -3.06 -9.16
CA ALA A 108 -28.59 -2.83 -10.17
C ALA A 108 -28.95 -4.12 -10.94
N LEU A 109 -27.94 -4.91 -11.31
CA LEU A 109 -28.13 -6.18 -12.01
C LEU A 109 -28.91 -7.21 -11.17
N LYS A 110 -28.62 -7.30 -9.86
CA LYS A 110 -29.36 -8.18 -8.94
C LYS A 110 -30.81 -7.73 -8.77
N ILE A 111 -31.07 -6.42 -8.67
CA ILE A 111 -32.43 -5.88 -8.56
C ILE A 111 -33.27 -6.23 -9.79
N ILE A 112 -32.71 -6.03 -11.00
CA ILE A 112 -33.39 -6.37 -12.26
C ILE A 112 -33.71 -7.87 -12.31
N ALA A 113 -32.78 -8.74 -11.90
CA ALA A 113 -32.99 -10.18 -11.87
C ALA A 113 -34.09 -10.61 -10.88
N TYR A 114 -34.16 -10.02 -9.68
CA TYR A 114 -35.25 -10.33 -8.74
C TYR A 114 -36.61 -9.83 -9.22
N ALA A 115 -36.66 -8.64 -9.84
CA ALA A 115 -37.90 -8.10 -10.39
C ALA A 115 -38.46 -9.00 -11.52
N SER A 116 -37.59 -9.52 -12.40
CA SER A 116 -38.04 -10.42 -13.48
C SER A 116 -38.54 -11.78 -12.97
N VAL A 117 -37.87 -12.37 -11.98
CA VAL A 117 -38.31 -13.61 -11.33
C VAL A 117 -39.66 -13.42 -10.62
N LEU A 118 -39.84 -12.31 -9.90
CA LEU A 118 -41.10 -12.00 -9.21
C LEU A 118 -42.26 -11.84 -10.20
N LEU A 119 -42.04 -11.10 -11.30
CA LEU A 119 -43.05 -10.90 -12.33
C LEU A 119 -43.46 -12.22 -12.99
N PHE A 120 -42.48 -13.09 -13.29
CA PHE A 120 -42.75 -14.42 -13.84
C PHE A 120 -43.60 -15.27 -12.87
N LEU A 121 -43.26 -15.29 -11.58
CA LEU A 121 -44.05 -16.01 -10.58
C LEU A 121 -45.48 -15.46 -10.46
N ALA A 122 -45.66 -14.14 -10.46
CA ALA A 122 -46.98 -13.52 -10.43
C ALA A 122 -47.83 -13.92 -11.65
N THR A 123 -47.23 -13.98 -12.85
CA THR A 123 -47.94 -14.44 -14.05
C THR A 123 -48.35 -15.91 -13.96
N LEU A 124 -47.47 -16.80 -13.47
CA LEU A 124 -47.79 -18.22 -13.30
C LEU A 124 -48.92 -18.43 -12.29
N VAL A 125 -48.88 -17.73 -11.16
CA VAL A 125 -49.95 -17.81 -10.13
C VAL A 125 -51.26 -17.28 -10.68
N GLY A 126 -51.26 -16.16 -11.39
CA GLY A 126 -52.47 -15.61 -12.01
C GLY A 126 -53.08 -16.56 -13.03
N MET A 127 -52.25 -17.17 -13.89
CA MET A 127 -52.71 -18.19 -14.84
C MET A 127 -53.30 -19.41 -14.14
N TYR A 128 -52.68 -19.88 -13.06
CA TYR A 128 -53.16 -21.04 -12.30
C TYR A 128 -54.52 -20.78 -11.67
N VAL A 129 -54.69 -19.62 -11.01
CA VAL A 129 -55.97 -19.22 -10.40
C VAL A 129 -57.06 -18.99 -11.45
N SER A 130 -56.72 -18.48 -12.63
CA SER A 130 -57.70 -18.24 -13.69
C SER A 130 -58.18 -19.50 -14.41
N HIS A 131 -57.40 -20.59 -14.38
CA HIS A 131 -57.71 -21.83 -15.09
C HIS A 131 -58.44 -22.85 -14.18
N ASN A 132 -58.52 -22.60 -12.88
CA ASN A 132 -59.18 -23.47 -11.90
C ASN A 132 -60.43 -22.82 -11.32
#